data_AF-A0A258QES5-F1
#
_entry.id   AF-A0A258QES5-F1
#
_cell.length_a   1.000
_cell.length_b   1.000
_cell.length_c   1.000
_cell.angle_alpha   90.00
_cell.angle_beta   90.00
_cell.angle_gamma   90.00
#
_symmetry.space_group_name_H-M   'P 1'
#
loop_
_entity.id
_entity.type
_entity.pdbx_description
1 polymer ?
#
loop_
_entity_poly.entity_id
_entity_poly.type
_entity_poly.pdbx_seq_one_letter_code
_entity_poly.pdbx_strand_id
1 'polypeptide(L)' 'MSITPQEALQRCIEHRELFHDEMTTMMRLIMSGEMPPTLVAGLLVALRTKKETVGEI' A
#
# COMPACT_ATOMS: atom_id res chain seq x y z
N MET A 1 -4.62 -7.12 13.44
CA MET A 1 -5.48 -7.34 12.26
C MET A 1 -4.69 -6.84 11.07
N SER A 2 -4.51 -7.68 10.06
CA SER A 2 -3.86 -7.29 8.80
C SER A 2 -4.74 -6.27 8.08
N ILE A 3 -4.17 -5.12 7.71
CA ILE A 3 -4.85 -4.10 6.89
C ILE A 3 -5.22 -4.69 5.52
N THR A 4 -6.38 -4.34 4.99
CA THR A 4 -6.77 -4.73 3.64
C THR A 4 -6.13 -3.82 2.58
N PRO A 5 -5.96 -4.29 1.33
CA PRO A 5 -5.47 -3.45 0.24
C PRO A 5 -6.30 -2.17 0.00
N GLN A 6 -7.62 -2.24 0.17
CA GLN A 6 -8.51 -1.08 0.06
C GLN A 6 -8.29 -0.07 1.19
N GLU A 7 -8.12 -0.53 2.43
CA GLU A 7 -7.81 0.36 3.56
C GLU A 7 -6.42 0.99 3.43
N ALA A 8 -5.43 0.23 2.94
CA ALA A 8 -4.10 0.75 2.69
C ALA A 8 -4.12 1.86 1.62
N LEU A 9 -4.87 1.65 0.53
CA LEU A 9 -5.08 2.67 -0.49
C LEU A 9 -5.79 3.91 0.10
N GLN A 10 -6.85 3.72 0.87
CA GLN A 10 -7.58 4.83 1.50
C GLN A 10 -6.66 5.66 2.41
N ARG A 11 -5.79 5.01 3.19
CA ARG A 11 -4.79 5.71 4.03
C ARG A 11 -3.82 6.53 3.19
N CYS A 12 -3.34 5.97 2.07
CA CYS A 12 -2.44 6.71 1.19
C CYS A 12 -3.13 7.93 0.55
N ILE A 13 -4.40 7.81 0.15
CA ILE A 13 -5.22 8.92 -0.36
C ILE A 13 -5.42 10.00 0.69
N GLU A 14 -5.57 9.62 1.96
CA GLU A 14 -5.70 10.53 3.10
C GLU A 14 -4.33 11.04 3.62
N HIS A 15 -3.26 10.87 2.82
CA HIS A 15 -1.89 11.28 3.15
C HIS A 15 -1.36 10.70 4.48
N ARG A 16 -1.89 9.55 4.90
CA ARG A 16 -1.38 8.81 6.05
C ARG A 16 -0.36 7.77 5.63
N GLU A 17 0.59 7.53 6.51
CA GLU A 17 1.60 6.49 6.35
C GLU A 17 1.01 5.11 6.64
N LEU A 18 1.57 4.11 5.95
CA LEU A 18 1.45 2.70 6.31
C LEU A 18 2.59 2.34 7.27
N PHE A 19 2.29 1.52 8.26
CA PHE A 19 3.35 0.95 9.10
C PHE A 19 4.18 -0.07 8.30
N HIS A 20 5.40 -0.33 8.78
CA HIS A 20 6.34 -1.21 8.07
C HIS A 20 5.81 -2.64 7.85
N ASP A 21 5.10 -3.19 8.84
CA ASP A 21 4.46 -4.50 8.78
C ASP A 21 3.27 -4.54 7.82
N GLU A 22 2.47 -3.47 7.80
CA GLU A 22 1.39 -3.24 6.85
C GLU A 22 1.95 -3.21 5.42
N MET A 23 3.00 -2.42 5.19
CA MET A 23 3.64 -2.30 3.88
C MET A 23 4.25 -3.63 3.40
N THR A 24 4.90 -4.37 4.29
CA THR A 24 5.44 -5.70 3.98
C THR A 24 4.33 -6.67 3.59
N THR A 25 3.17 -6.59 4.23
CA THR A 25 1.99 -7.40 3.90
C THR A 25 1.46 -7.04 2.52
N MET A 26 1.35 -5.75 2.19
CA MET A 26 0.93 -5.29 0.87
C MET A 26 1.88 -5.77 -0.23
N MET A 27 3.19 -5.63 -0.03
CA MET A 27 4.18 -6.09 -1.01
C MET A 27 4.14 -7.60 -1.21
N ARG A 28 3.91 -8.40 -0.16
CA ARG A 28 3.71 -9.84 -0.30
C ARG A 28 2.50 -10.18 -1.19
N LEU A 29 1.37 -9.51 -0.98
CA LEU A 29 0.16 -9.71 -1.80
C LEU A 29 0.38 -9.29 -3.28
N ILE A 30 1.13 -8.21 -3.51
CA ILE A 30 1.49 -7.76 -4.86
C ILE A 30 2.36 -8.82 -5.55
N MET A 31 3.42 -9.26 -4.88
CA MET A 31 4.39 -10.20 -5.44
C MET A 31 3.84 -11.64 -5.57
N SER A 32 2.85 -12.03 -4.75
CA SER A 32 2.15 -13.31 -4.91
C SER A 32 1.08 -13.30 -6.01
N GLY A 33 0.75 -12.13 -6.55
CA GLY A 33 -0.31 -11.98 -7.57
C GLY A 33 -1.72 -12.07 -7.00
N GLU A 34 -1.89 -11.94 -5.68
CA GLU A 34 -3.19 -11.98 -4.99
C GLU A 34 -3.94 -10.64 -5.03
N MET A 35 -3.31 -9.58 -5.56
CA MET A 35 -3.91 -8.26 -5.68
C MET A 35 -4.26 -7.93 -7.14
N PRO A 36 -5.50 -7.44 -7.43
CA PRO A 36 -5.87 -7.00 -8.78
C PRO A 36 -4.93 -5.93 -9.33
N PRO A 37 -4.50 -5.98 -10.61
CA PRO A 37 -3.54 -5.02 -11.17
C PRO A 37 -3.98 -3.55 -11.04
N THR A 38 -5.28 -3.28 -11.10
CA THR A 38 -5.85 -1.93 -10.92
C THR A 38 -5.64 -1.38 -9.50
N LEU A 39 -5.70 -2.25 -8.49
CA LEU A 39 -5.50 -1.88 -7.10
C LEU A 39 -4.02 -1.66 -6.80
N VAL A 40 -3.14 -2.49 -7.39
CA VAL A 40 -1.69 -2.28 -7.34
C VAL A 40 -1.33 -0.92 -7.94
N ALA A 41 -1.84 -0.62 -9.14
CA ALA A 41 -1.60 0.67 -9.78
C ALA A 41 -2.07 1.86 -8.92
N GLY A 42 -3.27 1.76 -8.33
CA GLY A 42 -3.81 2.77 -7.42
C GLY A 42 -2.92 3.00 -6.20
N LEU A 43 -2.48 1.91 -5.55
CA LEU A 43 -1.60 1.98 -4.38
C LEU A 43 -0.25 2.61 -4.72
N LEU A 44 0.39 2.20 -5.83
CA LEU A 44 1.67 2.76 -6.27
C LEU A 44 1.57 4.25 -6.61
N VAL A 45 0.50 4.67 -7.28
CA VAL A 45 0.25 6.09 -7.58
C VAL A 45 0.02 6.89 -6.30
N ALA A 46 -0.74 6.35 -5.35
CA ALA A 46 -1.00 7.03 -4.08
C ALA A 46 0.27 7.18 -3.23
N LEU A 47 1.07 6.11 -3.11
CA LEU A 47 2.39 6.13 -2.45
C LEU A 47 3.31 7.18 -3.08
N ARG A 48 3.42 7.19 -4.42
CA ARG A 48 4.25 8.18 -5.13
C ARG A 48 3.76 9.61 -4.93
N THR A 49 2.44 9.82 -4.94
CA THR A 49 1.84 11.15 -4.83
C THR A 49 2.05 11.74 -3.43
N LYS A 50 1.91 10.93 -2.37
CA LYS A 50 2.15 11.38 -1.00
C LYS A 50 3.65 11.45 -0.64
N LYS A 51 4.50 10.77 -1.42
CA LYS A 51 5.92 10.42 -1.16
C LYS A 51 6.06 9.32 -0.11
N GLU A 52 6.85 8.29 -0.45
CA GLU A 52 7.13 7.17 0.45
C GLU A 52 8.00 7.61 1.64
N THR A 53 7.73 7.04 2.82
CA THR A 53 8.59 7.19 4.01
C THR A 53 9.53 5.99 4.16
N VAL A 54 10.52 6.10 5.04
CA VAL A 54 11.50 5.02 5.28
C VAL A 54 10.82 3.73 5.76
N GLY A 55 9.69 3.83 6.47
CA GLY A 55 8.93 2.64 6.89
C GLY A 55 8.21 1.93 5.75
N GLU A 56 7.93 2.66 4.65
CA GLU A 56 7.16 2.19 3.50
C GLU A 56 8.04 1.69 2.34
N ILE A 57 9.35 1.91 2.41
CA ILE A 57 10.36 1.41 1.46
C ILE A 57 10.90 0.07 1.96
#